data_AF-A0A372RME5-F1
#
_entry.id   AF-A0A372RME5-F1
#
_cell.length_a   1.000
_cell.length_b   1.000
_cell.length_c   1.000
_cell.angle_alpha   90.00
_cell.angle_beta   90.00
_cell.angle_gamma   90.00
#
_symmetry.space_group_name_H-M   'P 1'
#
loop_
_entity.id
_entity.type
_entity.pdbx_description
1 polymer ?
#
loop_
_entity_poly.entity_id
_entity_poly.type
_entity_poly.pdbx_seq_one_letter_code
_entity_poly.pdbx_strand_id
1 'polypeptide(L)'
;MELQHRFISIQSVHKVIQAIIVNPGSADTHPKGTSEPSQLEKFWSFVISPSEITSSNAVNNITLLVQSGAISWNDALNKLTDSLSTLSGVQLDNVIIGITNILLYQVDTQTDSSLEYKCPFRVRGGMTHPYILIISTKTNESWSFLLTQIERIFDMSRLEFIKSKTPEKRSAFLRNILNMIHPFLDFIILDGVQGNS
;
A
#
# COMPACT_ATOMS: atom_id res chain seq x y z
N MET A 1 31.91 2.27 4.28
CA MET A 1 31.46 1.60 3.04
C MET A 1 29.94 1.41 3.01
N GLU A 2 29.31 0.87 4.07
CA GLU A 2 27.84 0.69 4.13
C GLU A 2 27.02 1.98 3.93
N LEU A 3 27.41 3.08 4.59
CA LEU A 3 26.71 4.37 4.44
C LEU A 3 26.69 4.85 2.99
N GLN A 4 27.80 4.68 2.27
CA GLN A 4 27.91 5.09 0.86
C GLN A 4 26.99 4.26 -0.05
N HIS A 5 26.88 2.95 0.19
CA HIS A 5 25.93 2.09 -0.51
C HIS A 5 24.46 2.46 -0.22
N ARG A 6 24.14 2.84 1.02
CA ARG A 6 22.80 3.35 1.40
C ARG A 6 22.44 4.65 0.67
N PHE A 7 23.38 5.60 0.59
CA PHE A 7 23.16 6.86 -0.12
C PHE A 7 22.96 6.64 -1.63
N ILE A 8 23.70 5.72 -2.24
CA ILE A 8 23.59 5.39 -3.66
C ILE A 8 22.23 4.74 -3.98
N SER A 9 21.73 3.85 -3.11
CA SER A 9 20.43 3.22 -3.33
C SER A 9 19.27 4.22 -3.24
N ILE A 10 19.28 5.10 -2.24
CA ILE A 10 18.27 6.17 -2.08
C ILE A 10 18.25 7.09 -3.30
N GLN A 11 19.42 7.55 -3.76
CA GLN A 11 19.51 8.43 -4.92
C GLN A 11 19.01 7.74 -6.20
N SER A 12 19.25 6.44 -6.35
CA SER A 12 18.81 5.67 -7.51
C SER A 12 17.28 5.51 -7.53
N VAL A 13 16.68 5.16 -6.38
CA VAL A 13 15.22 5.09 -6.21
C VAL A 13 14.59 6.45 -6.51
N HIS A 14 15.13 7.52 -5.93
CA HIS A 14 14.62 8.88 -6.13
C HIS A 14 14.69 9.31 -7.61
N LYS A 15 15.80 9.04 -8.32
CA LYS A 15 15.94 9.37 -9.74
C LYS A 15 14.87 8.69 -10.60
N VAL A 16 14.59 7.40 -10.36
CA VAL A 16 13.55 6.67 -11.08
C VAL A 16 12.17 7.23 -10.78
N ILE A 17 11.85 7.49 -9.51
CA ILE A 17 10.57 8.09 -9.11
C ILE A 17 10.37 9.46 -9.76
N GLN A 18 11.39 10.33 -9.73
CA GLN A 18 11.30 11.65 -10.35
C GLN A 18 11.10 11.54 -11.87
N ALA A 19 11.79 10.61 -12.53
CA ALA A 19 11.60 10.38 -13.96
C ALA A 19 10.16 9.94 -14.29
N ILE A 20 9.57 9.08 -13.46
CA ILE A 20 8.17 8.64 -13.61
C ILE A 20 7.21 9.81 -13.39
N ILE A 21 7.40 10.61 -12.33
CA ILE A 21 6.51 11.74 -12.02
C ILE A 21 6.56 12.82 -13.12
N VAL A 22 7.73 13.06 -13.71
CA VAL A 22 7.88 14.05 -14.78
C VAL A 22 7.19 13.60 -16.08
N ASN A 23 7.17 12.29 -16.36
CA ASN A 23 6.54 11.76 -17.58
C ASN A 23 5.79 10.44 -17.31
N PRO A 24 4.63 10.49 -16.63
CA PRO A 24 3.91 9.29 -16.21
C PRO A 24 3.45 8.44 -17.41
N GLY A 25 3.07 9.09 -18.52
CA GLY A 25 2.59 8.41 -19.73
C GLY A 25 3.64 7.55 -20.44
N SER A 26 4.94 7.76 -20.17
CA SER A 26 6.03 6.93 -20.72
C SER A 26 6.66 6.00 -19.68
N ALA A 27 6.17 5.97 -18.44
CA ALA A 27 6.82 5.26 -17.33
C ALA A 27 6.99 3.76 -17.61
N ASP A 28 6.03 3.16 -18.31
CA ASP A 28 6.02 1.74 -18.68
C ASP A 28 6.55 1.47 -20.09
N THR A 29 7.02 2.52 -20.80
CA THR A 29 7.61 2.33 -22.13
C THR A 29 9.06 1.89 -22.04
N HIS A 30 9.42 0.84 -22.78
CA HIS A 30 10.81 0.45 -22.94
C HIS A 30 11.53 1.43 -23.87
N PRO A 31 12.81 1.76 -23.61
CA PRO A 31 13.60 2.53 -24.54
C PRO A 31 13.70 1.79 -25.89
N LYS A 32 13.44 2.49 -27.00
CA LYS A 32 13.42 1.88 -28.33
C LYS A 32 14.75 1.22 -28.66
N GLY A 33 14.71 -0.08 -29.01
CA GLY A 33 15.88 -0.83 -29.47
C GLY A 33 16.82 -1.33 -28.36
N THR A 34 16.41 -1.26 -27.08
CA THR A 34 17.17 -1.82 -25.96
C THR A 34 16.37 -2.90 -25.23
N SER A 35 17.08 -3.81 -24.56
CA SER A 35 16.50 -4.77 -23.61
C SER A 35 16.42 -4.19 -22.19
N GLU A 36 16.50 -2.86 -22.05
CA GLU A 36 16.48 -2.24 -20.73
C GLU A 36 15.06 -2.24 -20.14
N PRO A 37 14.94 -2.43 -18.82
CA PRO A 37 13.64 -2.37 -18.18
C PRO A 37 13.09 -0.94 -18.22
N SER A 38 11.76 -0.84 -18.30
CA SER A 38 11.02 0.42 -18.16
C SER A 38 11.29 1.07 -16.79
N GLN A 39 10.95 2.35 -16.64
CA GLN A 39 11.13 3.01 -15.34
C GLN A 39 10.22 2.36 -14.28
N LEU A 40 9.04 1.91 -14.70
CA LEU A 40 8.11 1.23 -13.83
C LEU A 40 8.61 -0.15 -13.40
N GLU A 41 9.19 -0.92 -14.31
CA GLU A 41 9.84 -2.20 -13.97
C GLU A 41 11.02 -2.00 -13.02
N LYS A 42 11.85 -0.97 -13.25
CA LYS A 42 12.93 -0.59 -12.33
C LYS A 42 12.38 -0.26 -10.94
N PHE A 43 11.31 0.53 -10.86
CA PHE A 43 10.65 0.84 -9.59
C PHE A 43 10.17 -0.42 -8.87
N TRP A 44 9.47 -1.33 -9.55
CA TRP A 44 8.98 -2.57 -8.93
C TRP A 44 10.13 -3.47 -8.46
N SER A 45 11.26 -3.50 -9.18
CA SER A 45 12.46 -4.20 -8.73
C SER A 45 13.04 -3.63 -7.41
N PHE A 46 12.89 -2.32 -7.19
CA PHE A 46 13.28 -1.70 -5.91
C PHE A 46 12.32 -2.06 -4.79
N VAL A 47 11.01 -2.09 -5.05
CA VAL A 47 9.98 -2.47 -4.07
C VAL A 47 10.26 -3.85 -3.46
N ILE A 48 10.60 -4.84 -4.29
CA ILE A 48 10.90 -6.21 -3.85
C ILE A 48 12.38 -6.46 -3.57
N SER A 49 13.20 -5.41 -3.52
CA SER A 49 14.65 -5.53 -3.31
C SER A 49 14.97 -6.21 -1.98
N PRO A 50 15.97 -7.11 -1.91
CA PRO A 50 16.46 -7.67 -0.63
C PRO A 50 17.09 -6.63 0.28
N SER A 51 17.44 -5.45 -0.26
CA SER A 51 17.89 -4.32 0.54
C SER A 51 16.68 -3.66 1.21
N GLU A 52 16.56 -3.83 2.53
CA GLU A 52 15.49 -3.25 3.36
C GLU A 52 15.30 -1.76 3.12
N ILE A 53 16.41 -1.01 3.05
CA ILE A 53 16.40 0.44 2.81
C ILE A 53 15.89 0.74 1.40
N THR A 54 16.31 -0.01 0.39
CA THR A 54 15.88 0.21 -0.99
C THR A 54 14.38 -0.06 -1.14
N SER A 55 13.91 -1.20 -0.60
CA SER A 55 12.51 -1.59 -0.56
C SER A 55 11.66 -0.56 0.19
N SER A 56 12.06 -0.19 1.41
CA SER A 56 11.33 0.79 2.22
C SER A 56 11.22 2.14 1.52
N ASN A 57 12.32 2.64 0.92
CA ASN A 57 12.28 3.89 0.17
C ASN A 57 11.37 3.80 -1.05
N ALA A 58 11.42 2.71 -1.83
CA ALA A 58 10.55 2.56 -2.99
C ALA A 58 9.07 2.48 -2.57
N VAL A 59 8.75 1.66 -1.57
CA VAL A 59 7.38 1.48 -1.09
C VAL A 59 6.80 2.78 -0.51
N ASN A 60 7.57 3.56 0.24
CA ASN A 60 7.11 4.84 0.79
C ASN A 60 6.73 5.87 -0.29
N ASN A 61 7.18 5.67 -1.54
CA ASN A 61 6.87 6.56 -2.65
C ASN A 61 5.77 6.02 -3.58
N ILE A 62 5.20 4.84 -3.31
CA ILE A 62 4.18 4.25 -4.18
C ILE A 62 2.93 5.13 -4.29
N THR A 63 2.52 5.76 -3.19
CA THR A 63 1.36 6.66 -3.18
C THR A 63 1.60 7.91 -4.04
N LEU A 64 2.84 8.40 -4.15
CA LEU A 64 3.18 9.51 -5.05
C LEU A 64 3.01 9.10 -6.52
N LEU A 65 3.38 7.86 -6.88
CA LEU A 65 3.16 7.35 -8.23
C LEU A 65 1.67 7.22 -8.54
N VAL A 66 0.87 6.76 -7.58
CA VAL A 66 -0.60 6.73 -7.71
C VAL A 66 -1.18 8.15 -7.87
N GLN A 67 -0.74 9.10 -7.05
CA GLN A 67 -1.18 10.50 -7.09
C GLN A 67 -0.83 11.19 -8.42
N SER A 68 0.33 10.89 -8.99
CA SER A 68 0.74 11.42 -10.30
C SER A 68 -0.02 10.80 -11.49
N GLY A 69 -0.81 9.75 -11.25
CA GLY A 69 -1.48 9.00 -12.32
C GLY A 69 -0.56 8.07 -13.11
N ALA A 70 0.68 7.87 -12.67
CA ALA A 70 1.62 6.95 -13.32
C ALA A 70 1.19 5.48 -13.19
N ILE A 71 0.47 5.15 -12.11
CA ILE A 71 -0.10 3.83 -11.84
C ILE A 71 -1.47 4.03 -11.22
N SER A 72 -2.47 3.21 -11.56
CA SER A 72 -3.73 3.22 -10.81
C SER A 72 -3.54 2.63 -9.42
N TRP A 73 -4.32 3.06 -8.43
CA TRP A 73 -4.29 2.47 -7.08
C TRP A 73 -4.56 0.95 -7.13
N ASN A 74 -5.43 0.51 -8.05
CA ASN A 74 -5.82 -0.88 -8.20
C ASN A 74 -4.65 -1.71 -8.75
N ASP A 75 -3.98 -1.23 -9.80
CA ASP A 75 -2.81 -1.92 -10.36
C ASP A 75 -1.65 -1.97 -9.37
N ALA A 76 -1.48 -0.91 -8.58
CA ALA A 76 -0.48 -0.87 -7.52
C ALA A 76 -0.77 -1.92 -6.43
N LEU A 77 -2.02 -2.00 -5.94
CA LEU A 77 -2.41 -3.03 -4.97
C LEU A 77 -2.22 -4.44 -5.55
N ASN A 78 -2.68 -4.69 -6.77
CA ASN A 78 -2.53 -6.00 -7.42
C ASN A 78 -1.06 -6.43 -7.51
N LYS A 79 -0.18 -5.55 -8.00
CA LYS A 79 1.26 -5.85 -8.08
C LYS A 79 1.89 -6.12 -6.72
N LEU A 80 1.52 -5.37 -5.68
CA LEU A 80 1.99 -5.63 -4.32
C LEU A 80 1.49 -6.99 -3.81
N THR A 81 0.20 -7.30 -4.01
CA THR A 81 -0.37 -8.57 -3.55
C THR A 81 0.18 -9.77 -4.31
N ASP A 82 0.45 -9.64 -5.60
CA ASP A 82 1.04 -10.72 -6.43
C ASP A 82 2.46 -11.09 -5.95
N SER A 83 3.19 -10.12 -5.38
CA SER A 83 4.54 -10.34 -4.87
C SER A 83 4.58 -11.07 -3.52
N LEU A 84 3.47 -11.15 -2.78
CA LEU A 84 3.44 -11.60 -1.37
C LEU A 84 4.07 -12.96 -1.16
N SER A 85 3.81 -13.93 -2.06
CA SER A 85 4.32 -15.30 -1.92
C SER A 85 5.85 -15.37 -1.81
N THR A 86 6.55 -14.45 -2.47
CA THR A 86 8.02 -14.39 -2.55
C THR A 86 8.68 -13.58 -1.44
N LEU A 87 7.92 -12.83 -0.66
CA LEU A 87 8.45 -11.90 0.35
C LEU A 87 8.48 -12.55 1.75
N SER A 88 9.41 -12.07 2.58
CA SER A 88 9.55 -12.46 3.99
C SER A 88 10.20 -11.35 4.82
N GLY A 89 10.06 -11.43 6.14
CA GLY A 89 10.68 -10.53 7.10
C GLY A 89 10.37 -9.06 6.80
N VAL A 90 11.42 -8.22 6.83
CA VAL A 90 11.31 -6.77 6.64
C VAL A 90 10.76 -6.38 5.25
N GLN A 91 11.00 -7.19 4.22
CA GLN A 91 10.45 -6.91 2.89
C GLN A 91 8.93 -7.08 2.85
N LEU A 92 8.42 -8.11 3.53
CA LEU A 92 6.99 -8.33 3.68
C LEU A 92 6.36 -7.16 4.46
N ASP A 93 6.97 -6.74 5.57
CA ASP A 93 6.50 -5.59 6.36
C ASP A 93 6.46 -4.31 5.51
N ASN A 94 7.54 -4.00 4.77
CA ASN A 94 7.57 -2.85 3.86
C ASN A 94 6.41 -2.89 2.87
N VAL A 95 6.14 -4.03 2.22
CA VAL A 95 5.02 -4.15 1.27
C VAL A 95 3.66 -3.97 1.95
N ILE A 96 3.48 -4.51 3.16
CA ILE A 96 2.25 -4.31 3.96
C ILE A 96 2.07 -2.81 4.30
N ILE A 97 3.14 -2.08 4.64
CA ILE A 97 3.13 -0.62 4.80
C ILE A 97 2.68 0.07 3.50
N GLY A 98 3.18 -0.36 2.34
CA GLY A 98 2.79 0.16 1.03
C GLY A 98 1.31 -0.01 0.72
N ILE A 99 0.80 -1.21 0.94
CA ILE A 99 -0.63 -1.54 0.80
C ILE A 99 -1.45 -0.61 1.71
N THR A 100 -1.05 -0.47 2.97
CA THR A 100 -1.70 0.42 3.95
C THR A 100 -1.75 1.87 3.47
N ASN A 101 -0.63 2.37 2.92
CA ASN A 101 -0.54 3.74 2.42
C ASN A 101 -1.50 3.98 1.23
N ILE A 102 -1.67 2.99 0.36
CA ILE A 102 -2.62 3.07 -0.76
C ILE A 102 -4.06 3.05 -0.25
N LEU A 103 -4.38 2.17 0.70
CA LEU A 103 -5.71 2.09 1.31
C LEU A 103 -6.10 3.42 2.00
N LEU A 104 -5.19 4.00 2.79
CA LEU A 104 -5.38 5.31 3.41
C LEU A 104 -5.57 6.42 2.37
N TYR A 105 -4.79 6.39 1.29
CA TYR A 105 -4.94 7.33 0.18
C TYR A 105 -6.31 7.22 -0.50
N GLN A 106 -6.86 6.01 -0.66
CA GLN A 106 -8.21 5.83 -1.18
C GLN A 106 -9.27 6.43 -0.25
N VAL A 107 -9.16 6.21 1.06
CA VAL A 107 -10.07 6.81 2.04
C VAL A 107 -10.05 8.33 1.97
N ASP A 108 -8.89 8.93 1.76
CA ASP A 108 -8.74 10.39 1.66
C ASP A 108 -9.32 10.96 0.35
N THR A 109 -9.15 10.24 -0.76
CA THR A 109 -9.45 10.78 -2.11
C THR A 109 -10.77 10.31 -2.72
N GLN A 110 -11.33 9.19 -2.25
CA GLN A 110 -12.55 8.59 -2.81
C GLN A 110 -13.75 8.76 -1.89
N THR A 111 -13.84 9.93 -1.26
CA THR A 111 -15.07 10.34 -0.58
C THR A 111 -16.01 10.99 -1.57
N ASP A 112 -17.30 10.63 -1.50
CA ASP A 112 -18.32 11.28 -2.32
C ASP A 112 -18.70 12.67 -1.79
N SER A 113 -19.68 13.32 -2.42
CA SER A 113 -20.17 14.64 -2.01
C SER A 113 -20.71 14.68 -0.57
N SER A 114 -21.05 13.52 0.01
CA SER A 114 -21.47 13.35 1.41
C SER A 114 -20.31 13.02 2.36
N LEU A 115 -19.06 13.11 1.88
CA LEU A 115 -17.84 12.71 2.60
C LEU A 115 -17.86 11.22 2.99
N GLU A 116 -18.56 10.37 2.22
CA GLU A 116 -18.65 8.94 2.47
C GLU A 116 -17.72 8.18 1.54
N TYR A 117 -16.88 7.34 2.14
CA TYR A 117 -16.04 6.38 1.43
C TYR A 117 -16.80 5.07 1.24
N LYS A 118 -16.90 4.63 -0.02
CA LYS A 118 -17.47 3.32 -0.39
C LYS A 118 -16.33 2.34 -0.61
N CYS A 119 -16.11 1.47 0.37
CA CYS A 119 -15.08 0.45 0.29
C CYS A 119 -15.34 -0.48 -0.92
N PRO A 120 -14.39 -0.60 -1.87
CA PRO A 120 -14.56 -1.46 -3.05
C PRO A 120 -14.30 -2.93 -2.71
N PHE A 121 -13.73 -3.21 -1.54
CA PHE A 121 -13.25 -4.52 -1.15
C PHE A 121 -14.32 -5.34 -0.45
N ARG A 122 -14.22 -6.67 -0.58
CA ARG A 122 -15.13 -7.64 0.04
C ARG A 122 -14.36 -8.78 0.69
N VAL A 123 -15.05 -9.54 1.54
CA VAL A 123 -14.53 -10.80 2.10
C VAL A 123 -14.46 -11.89 1.03
N ARG A 124 -15.53 -12.04 0.23
CA ARG A 124 -15.67 -13.02 -0.87
C ARG A 124 -16.47 -12.40 -2.03
N GLY A 125 -16.30 -12.93 -3.25
CA GLY A 125 -17.15 -12.60 -4.40
C GLY A 125 -16.99 -11.17 -4.96
N GLY A 126 -15.76 -10.83 -5.34
CA GLY A 126 -15.40 -9.52 -5.90
C GLY A 126 -13.90 -9.24 -5.71
N MET A 127 -13.55 -7.96 -5.58
CA MET A 127 -12.19 -7.55 -5.21
C MET A 127 -11.95 -7.86 -3.73
N THR A 128 -11.12 -8.85 -3.44
CA THR A 128 -10.79 -9.24 -2.05
C THR A 128 -9.98 -8.15 -1.37
N HIS A 129 -10.27 -7.89 -0.09
CA HIS A 129 -9.51 -6.89 0.67
C HIS A 129 -8.02 -7.26 0.77
N PRO A 130 -7.06 -6.35 0.52
CA PRO A 130 -5.64 -6.67 0.52
C PRO A 130 -5.12 -7.33 1.80
N TYR A 131 -5.60 -6.91 2.98
CA TYR A 131 -5.23 -7.56 4.25
C TYR A 131 -5.71 -9.01 4.36
N ILE A 132 -6.85 -9.35 3.75
CA ILE A 132 -7.32 -10.74 3.67
C ILE A 132 -6.34 -11.53 2.78
N LEU A 133 -5.94 -10.99 1.62
CA LEU A 133 -4.96 -11.64 0.76
C LEU A 133 -3.61 -11.84 1.46
N ILE A 134 -3.15 -10.84 2.22
CA ILE A 134 -1.92 -10.93 3.02
C ILE A 134 -2.01 -12.08 4.03
N ILE A 135 -3.03 -12.10 4.88
CA ILE A 135 -3.14 -13.11 5.94
C ILE A 135 -3.42 -14.51 5.37
N SER A 136 -4.14 -14.62 4.25
CA SER A 136 -4.34 -15.91 3.58
C SER A 136 -3.06 -16.43 2.90
N THR A 137 -2.13 -15.56 2.51
CA THR A 137 -0.88 -15.95 1.83
C THR A 137 0.28 -16.19 2.80
N LYS A 138 0.38 -15.37 3.85
CA LYS A 138 1.50 -15.34 4.82
C LYS A 138 1.00 -15.35 6.26
N THR A 139 0.09 -16.24 6.61
CA THR A 139 -0.70 -16.22 7.86
C THR A 139 0.13 -15.94 9.12
N ASN A 140 1.10 -16.80 9.43
CA ASN A 140 1.86 -16.69 10.68
C ASN A 140 2.82 -15.49 10.69
N GLU A 141 3.41 -15.19 9.55
CA GLU A 141 4.46 -14.17 9.43
C GLU A 141 3.88 -12.75 9.36
N SER A 142 2.72 -12.58 8.72
CA SER A 142 2.13 -11.26 8.47
C SER A 142 1.25 -10.73 9.60
N TRP A 143 0.83 -11.59 10.54
CA TRP A 143 -0.13 -11.20 11.58
C TRP A 143 0.35 -10.02 12.42
N SER A 144 1.59 -10.07 12.91
CA SER A 144 2.16 -8.97 13.70
C SER A 144 2.26 -7.67 12.89
N PHE A 145 2.69 -7.75 11.64
CA PHE A 145 2.78 -6.58 10.75
C PHE A 145 1.41 -5.97 10.46
N LEU A 146 0.39 -6.80 10.23
CA LEU A 146 -1.00 -6.35 10.05
C LEU A 146 -1.53 -5.66 11.30
N LEU A 147 -1.29 -6.22 12.49
CA LEU A 147 -1.67 -5.56 13.75
C LEU A 147 -1.01 -4.20 13.90
N THR A 148 0.30 -4.08 13.62
CA THR A 148 1.01 -2.79 13.63
C THR A 148 0.40 -1.79 12.65
N GLN A 149 -0.02 -2.22 11.46
CA GLN A 149 -0.68 -1.30 10.52
C GLN A 149 -2.09 -0.91 10.97
N ILE A 150 -2.83 -1.79 11.64
CA ILE A 150 -4.13 -1.44 12.23
C ILE A 150 -3.95 -0.38 13.33
N GLU A 151 -2.97 -0.55 14.22
CA GLU A 151 -2.62 0.46 15.24
C GLU A 151 -2.28 1.80 14.59
N ARG A 152 -1.42 1.78 13.57
CA ARG A 152 -1.05 2.97 12.79
C ARG A 152 -2.25 3.66 12.14
N ILE A 153 -3.20 2.91 11.60
CA ILE A 153 -4.44 3.45 11.02
C ILE A 153 -5.25 4.21 12.08
N PHE A 154 -5.40 3.65 13.28
CA PHE A 154 -6.11 4.31 14.37
C PHE A 154 -5.36 5.54 14.90
N ASP A 155 -4.03 5.49 14.98
CA ASP A 155 -3.22 6.67 15.33
C ASP A 155 -3.39 7.81 14.32
N MET A 156 -3.39 7.49 13.02
CA MET A 156 -3.68 8.46 11.96
C MET A 156 -5.09 9.05 12.12
N SER A 157 -6.09 8.21 12.40
CA SER A 157 -7.45 8.69 12.67
C SER A 157 -7.52 9.60 13.89
N ARG A 158 -6.75 9.33 14.93
CA ARG A 158 -6.66 10.20 16.11
C ARG A 158 -6.00 11.54 15.77
N LEU A 159 -4.94 11.54 14.97
CA LEU A 159 -4.29 12.78 14.53
C LEU A 159 -5.23 13.65 13.70
N GLU A 160 -5.96 13.07 12.75
CA GLU A 160 -6.93 13.80 11.94
C GLU A 160 -8.13 14.28 12.76
N PHE A 161 -8.55 13.50 13.77
CA PHE A 161 -9.54 13.95 14.73
C PHE A 161 -9.11 15.23 15.46
N ILE A 162 -7.84 15.31 15.88
CA ILE A 162 -7.28 16.49 16.57
C ILE A 162 -7.18 17.69 15.61
N LYS A 163 -6.72 17.49 14.38
CA LYS A 163 -6.50 18.58 13.40
C LYS A 163 -7.80 19.13 12.81
N SER A 164 -8.83 18.29 12.68
CA SER A 164 -10.05 18.68 12.00
C SER A 164 -10.79 19.81 12.73
N LYS A 165 -11.18 20.83 11.96
CA LYS A 165 -11.83 22.05 12.45
C LYS A 165 -13.33 21.89 12.70
N THR A 166 -13.95 20.83 12.17
CA THR A 166 -15.41 20.63 12.18
C THR A 166 -15.76 19.21 12.64
N PRO A 167 -16.74 19.03 13.55
CA PRO A 167 -17.19 17.71 14.02
C PRO A 167 -17.59 16.74 12.90
N GLU A 168 -18.17 17.24 11.81
CA GLU A 168 -18.65 16.46 10.67
C GLU A 168 -17.50 15.75 9.96
N LYS A 169 -16.42 16.49 9.69
CA LYS A 169 -15.18 15.92 9.11
C LYS A 169 -14.51 14.92 10.06
N ARG A 170 -14.57 15.15 11.37
CA ARG A 170 -14.04 14.20 12.38
C ARG A 170 -14.78 12.86 12.33
N SER A 171 -16.10 12.91 12.34
CA SER A 171 -16.96 11.72 12.30
C SER A 171 -16.83 10.99 10.95
N ALA A 172 -16.76 11.74 9.84
CA ALA A 172 -16.62 11.16 8.52
C ALA A 172 -15.31 10.39 8.33
N PHE A 173 -14.18 10.94 8.78
CA PHE A 173 -12.89 10.27 8.60
C PHE A 173 -12.83 8.93 9.34
N LEU A 174 -13.18 8.91 10.64
CA LEU A 174 -13.19 7.68 11.42
C LEU A 174 -14.15 6.65 10.82
N ARG A 175 -15.35 7.06 10.41
CA ARG A 175 -16.31 6.19 9.73
C ARG A 175 -15.72 5.59 8.45
N ASN A 176 -15.07 6.41 7.62
CA ASN A 176 -14.49 5.95 6.36
C ASN A 176 -13.32 4.97 6.58
N ILE A 177 -12.50 5.21 7.61
CA ILE A 177 -11.46 4.27 8.04
C ILE A 177 -12.08 2.94 8.50
N LEU A 178 -13.15 2.97 9.30
CA LEU A 178 -13.87 1.77 9.70
C LEU A 178 -14.45 1.02 8.49
N ASN A 179 -15.07 1.73 7.54
CA ASN A 179 -15.57 1.14 6.29
C ASN A 179 -14.46 0.49 5.47
N MET A 180 -13.26 1.09 5.44
CA MET A 180 -12.09 0.53 4.75
C MET A 180 -11.66 -0.81 5.36
N ILE A 181 -11.53 -0.90 6.69
CA ILE A 181 -11.03 -2.11 7.36
C ILE A 181 -12.12 -3.16 7.62
N HIS A 182 -13.40 -2.80 7.55
CA HIS A 182 -14.52 -3.68 7.91
C HIS A 182 -14.48 -5.06 7.23
N PRO A 183 -14.21 -5.20 5.91
CA PRO A 183 -14.12 -6.52 5.30
C PRO A 183 -13.03 -7.41 5.94
N PHE A 184 -11.90 -6.83 6.33
CA PHE A 184 -10.86 -7.60 7.02
C PHE A 184 -11.28 -7.99 8.44
N LEU A 185 -11.97 -7.12 9.17
CA LEU A 185 -12.50 -7.45 10.50
C LEU A 185 -13.56 -8.56 10.42
N ASP A 186 -14.48 -8.47 9.46
CA ASP A 186 -15.47 -9.53 9.18
C ASP A 186 -14.78 -10.86 8.91
N PHE A 187 -13.72 -10.86 8.10
CA PHE A 187 -12.94 -12.06 7.82
C PHE A 187 -12.39 -12.67 9.10
N ILE A 188 -11.69 -11.91 9.94
CA ILE A 188 -11.10 -12.43 11.19
C ILE A 188 -12.18 -12.95 12.16
N ILE A 189 -13.28 -12.22 12.31
CA ILE A 189 -14.38 -12.61 13.21
C ILE A 189 -15.07 -13.88 12.71
N LEU A 190 -15.41 -13.95 11.42
CA LEU A 190 -16.17 -15.06 10.85
C LEU A 190 -15.32 -16.32 10.62
N ASP A 191 -14.04 -16.17 10.24
CA ASP A 191 -13.13 -17.30 10.06
C ASP A 191 -12.71 -17.90 11.41
N GLY A 192 -12.57 -17.06 12.45
CA GLY A 192 -12.42 -17.52 13.83
C GLY A 192 -13.62 -18.31 14.38
N VAL A 193 -14.82 -18.09 13.83
CA VAL A 193 -16.03 -18.87 14.15
C VAL A 193 -16.05 -20.22 13.41
N GLN A 194 -15.33 -20.37 12.30
CA GLN A 194 -15.22 -21.62 11.53
C GLN A 194 -14.06 -22.52 12.00
N GLY A 195 -13.15 -22.01 12.84
CA GLY A 195 -12.00 -22.75 13.39
C GLY A 195 -12.31 -23.70 14.56
N ASN A 196 -13.58 -23.87 14.95
CA ASN A 196 -14.02 -24.94 15.85
C ASN A 196 -14.73 -26.03 15.03
N SER A 197 -13.96 -26.92 14.41
CA SER A 197 -14.44 -28.21 13.87
C SER A 197 -13.31 -29.24 13.93
#